data_AF-A0A318BBG5-F1
#
_entry.id   AF-A0A318BBG5-F1
#
_cell.length_a   1.000
_cell.length_b   1.000
_cell.length_c   1.000
_cell.angle_alpha   90.00
_cell.angle_beta   90.00
_cell.angle_gamma   90.00
#
_symmetry.space_group_name_H-M   'P 1'
#
loop_
_entity.id
_entity.type
_entity.pdbx_description
1 polymer ?
#
loop_
_entity_poly.entity_id
_entity_poly.type
_entity_poly.pdbx_seq_one_letter_code
_entity_poly.pdbx_strand_id
1 'polypeptide(L)'
;MSNTPEDFSDDELLDLLSDDQLIELDQSIADMFGAEGLDRPEALVVLARVYTMRAAERDEASALALLQLAAAMRRRAERLKPRQ
;
A
#
# COMPACT_ATOMS: atom_id res chain seq x y z
N MET A 1 21.06 -14.27 -5.04
CA MET A 1 19.78 -14.40 -4.31
C MET A 1 18.78 -13.56 -5.07
N SER A 2 17.66 -14.13 -5.49
CA SER A 2 16.57 -13.35 -6.08
C SER A 2 15.75 -12.84 -4.90
N ASN A 3 15.70 -11.52 -4.69
CA ASN A 3 14.78 -10.95 -3.71
C ASN A 3 13.38 -11.07 -4.30
N THR A 4 12.49 -11.78 -3.62
CA THR A 4 11.08 -11.82 -3.99
C THR A 4 10.39 -10.57 -3.47
N PRO A 5 9.26 -10.12 -4.06
CA PRO A 5 8.54 -8.94 -3.61
C PRO A 5 8.18 -8.95 -2.11
N GLU A 6 7.99 -10.14 -1.53
CA GLU A 6 7.65 -10.35 -0.11
C GLU A 6 8.82 -10.08 0.84
N ASP A 7 10.06 -10.03 0.33
CA ASP A 7 11.26 -9.80 1.12
C ASP A 7 11.49 -8.30 1.44
N PHE A 8 10.76 -7.41 0.76
CA PHE A 8 10.88 -5.96 0.94
C PHE A 8 10.00 -5.46 2.09
N SER A 9 10.54 -4.53 2.88
CA SER A 9 9.77 -3.72 3.82
C SER A 9 8.86 -2.72 3.11
N ASP A 10 7.91 -2.13 3.84
CA ASP A 10 7.03 -1.10 3.30
C ASP A 10 7.79 0.09 2.70
N ASP A 11 8.85 0.55 3.37
CA ASP A 11 9.65 1.67 2.88
C ASP A 11 10.40 1.27 1.60
N GLU A 12 11.00 0.08 1.56
CA GLU A 12 11.68 -0.42 0.35
C GLU A 12 10.72 -0.61 -0.82
N LEU A 13 9.50 -1.11 -0.58
CA LEU A 13 8.47 -1.24 -1.61
C LEU A 13 8.10 0.12 -2.22
N LEU A 14 8.01 1.14 -1.38
CA LEU A 14 7.67 2.50 -1.79
C LEU A 14 8.85 3.22 -2.46
N ASP A 15 10.08 2.94 -2.05
CA ASP A 15 11.30 3.49 -2.66
C ASP A 15 11.54 3.00 -4.10
N LEU A 16 10.88 1.91 -4.50
CA LEU A 16 10.86 1.45 -5.90
C LEU A 16 9.97 2.31 -6.82
N LEU A 17 9.17 3.21 -6.25
CA LEU A 17 8.33 4.15 -6.99
C LEU A 17 9.01 5.52 -7.03
N SER A 18 8.82 6.23 -8.14
CA SER A 18 9.16 7.66 -8.20
C SER A 18 8.24 8.50 -7.32
N ASP A 19 8.69 9.71 -6.96
CA ASP A 19 7.88 10.65 -6.17
C ASP A 19 6.51 10.94 -6.80
N ASP A 20 6.45 11.09 -8.12
CA ASP A 20 5.20 11.32 -8.86
C ASP A 20 4.25 10.11 -8.74
N GLN A 21 4.78 8.89 -8.86
CA GLN A 21 4.00 7.66 -8.68
C GLN A 21 3.50 7.49 -7.24
N LEU A 22 4.28 7.92 -6.25
CA LEU A 22 3.87 7.90 -4.84
C LEU A 22 2.72 8.88 -4.58
N ILE A 23 2.76 10.06 -5.20
CA ILE A 23 1.69 11.07 -5.10
C ILE A 23 0.43 10.54 -5.79
N GLU A 24 0.55 10.03 -7.01
CA GLU A 24 -0.58 9.48 -7.77
C GLU A 24 -1.24 8.28 -7.06
N LEU A 25 -0.43 7.40 -6.47
CA LEU A 25 -0.93 6.26 -5.71
C LEU A 25 -1.69 6.71 -4.45
N ASP A 26 -1.17 7.68 -3.69
CA ASP A 26 -1.86 8.22 -2.51
C ASP A 26 -3.18 8.90 -2.88
N GLN A 27 -3.20 9.67 -3.98
CA GLN A 27 -4.42 10.28 -4.51
C GLN A 27 -5.43 9.22 -4.95
N SER A 28 -4.98 8.19 -5.67
CA SER A 28 -5.85 7.10 -6.14
C SER A 28 -6.48 6.34 -4.97
N ILE A 29 -5.73 6.11 -3.88
CA ILE A 29 -6.28 5.51 -2.64
C ILE A 29 -7.33 6.44 -2.03
N ALA A 30 -7.04 7.75 -1.92
CA ALA A 30 -7.97 8.73 -1.38
C ALA A 30 -9.27 8.79 -2.20
N ASP A 31 -9.18 8.82 -3.52
CA ASP A 31 -10.34 8.91 -4.41
C ASP A 31 -11.18 7.63 -4.37
N MET A 32 -10.54 6.46 -4.45
CA MET A 32 -11.22 5.17 -4.50
C MET A 32 -11.91 4.82 -3.17
N PHE A 33 -11.30 5.14 -2.04
CA PHE A 33 -11.81 4.76 -0.72
C PHE A 33 -12.52 5.91 0.02
N GLY A 34 -12.29 7.16 -0.38
CA GLY A 34 -12.88 8.34 0.25
C GLY A 34 -14.40 8.40 0.09
N ALA A 35 -14.91 8.09 -1.11
CA ALA A 35 -16.35 8.15 -1.40
C ALA A 35 -17.19 7.22 -0.50
N GLU A 36 -16.65 6.07 -0.10
CA GLU A 36 -17.30 5.06 0.74
C GLU A 36 -16.97 5.21 2.24
N GLY A 37 -16.24 6.27 2.63
CA GLY A 37 -15.78 6.46 4.02
C GLY A 37 -14.78 5.39 4.48
N LEU A 38 -14.09 4.74 3.54
CA LEU A 38 -13.07 3.73 3.79
C LEU A 38 -11.66 4.34 3.90
N ASP A 39 -11.50 5.62 3.58
CA ASP A 39 -10.28 6.39 3.80
C ASP A 39 -10.10 6.78 5.28
N ARG A 40 -9.96 5.76 6.13
CA ARG A 40 -9.73 5.89 7.58
C ARG A 40 -8.68 4.87 8.05
N PRO A 41 -7.90 5.17 9.10
CA PRO A 41 -6.74 4.36 9.48
C PRO A 41 -7.04 2.86 9.61
N GLU A 42 -8.10 2.48 10.31
CA GLU A 42 -8.43 1.09 10.58
C GLU A 42 -8.83 0.32 9.31
N ALA A 43 -9.60 0.96 8.42
CA ALA A 43 -10.05 0.36 7.18
C ALA A 43 -8.87 0.16 6.21
N LEU A 44 -8.00 1.16 6.09
CA LEU A 44 -6.78 1.08 5.27
C LEU A 44 -5.84 -0.03 5.76
N VAL A 45 -5.67 -0.21 7.06
CA VAL A 45 -4.86 -1.31 7.63
C VAL A 45 -5.46 -2.68 7.29
N VAL A 46 -6.79 -2.84 7.36
CA VAL A 46 -7.47 -4.09 6.99
C VAL A 46 -7.29 -4.37 5.50
N LEU A 47 -7.50 -3.38 4.63
CA LEU A 47 -7.33 -3.52 3.18
C LEU A 47 -5.89 -3.86 2.81
N ALA A 48 -4.91 -3.18 3.43
CA ALA A 48 -3.50 -3.49 3.24
C ALA A 48 -3.17 -4.95 3.56
N ARG A 49 -3.76 -5.50 4.64
CA ARG A 49 -3.60 -6.92 4.99
C ARG A 49 -4.21 -7.84 3.94
N VAL A 50 -5.39 -7.49 3.40
CA VAL A 50 -6.01 -8.26 2.31
C VAL A 50 -5.13 -8.29 1.08
N TYR A 51 -4.61 -7.14 0.63
CA TYR A 51 -3.74 -7.08 -0.54
C TYR A 51 -2.41 -7.80 -0.32
N THR A 52 -1.85 -7.74 0.89
CA THR A 52 -0.65 -8.53 1.27
C THR A 52 -0.93 -10.03 1.13
N MET A 53 -2.06 -10.54 1.66
CA MET A 53 -2.42 -11.95 1.52
C MET A 53 -2.65 -12.36 0.05
N ARG A 54 -3.21 -11.45 -0.77
CA ARG A 54 -3.45 -11.72 -2.18
C ARG A 54 -2.19 -11.70 -3.03
N ALA A 55 -1.13 -11.00 -2.62
CA ALA A 55 0.13 -10.95 -3.34
C ALA A 55 0.78 -12.35 -3.47
N ALA A 56 0.69 -13.16 -2.41
CA ALA A 56 1.23 -14.54 -2.36
C ALA A 56 0.60 -15.50 -3.39
N GLU A 57 -0.55 -15.13 -3.98
CA GLU A 57 -1.27 -15.93 -4.97
C GLU A 57 -0.99 -15.47 -6.42
N ARG A 58 -0.06 -14.53 -6.63
CA ARG A 58 0.16 -13.85 -7.92
C ARG A 58 1.57 -14.05 -8.47
N ASP A 59 1.73 -13.75 -9.75
CA ASP A 59 3.06 -13.60 -10.36
C ASP A 59 3.83 -12.43 -9.72
N GLU A 60 5.14 -12.42 -9.92
CA GLU A 60 6.06 -11.49 -9.25
C GLU A 60 5.71 -10.00 -9.48
N ALA A 61 5.34 -9.62 -10.70
CA ALA A 61 5.01 -8.23 -11.02
C ALA A 61 3.69 -7.81 -10.36
N SER A 62 2.67 -8.68 -10.44
CA SER A 62 1.38 -8.46 -9.76
C SER A 62 1.53 -8.45 -8.23
N ALA A 63 2.36 -9.32 -7.68
CA ALA A 63 2.65 -9.38 -6.24
C ALA A 63 3.31 -8.07 -5.78
N LEU A 64 4.31 -7.58 -6.52
CA LEU A 64 4.96 -6.30 -6.23
C LEU A 64 3.95 -5.15 -6.20
N ALA A 65 3.07 -5.03 -7.20
CA ALA A 65 2.06 -3.98 -7.24
C ALA A 65 1.09 -4.04 -6.05
N LEU A 66 0.66 -5.26 -5.65
CA LEU A 66 -0.21 -5.45 -4.49
C LEU A 66 0.46 -5.09 -3.17
N LEU A 67 1.75 -5.42 -3.03
CA LEU A 67 2.54 -5.09 -1.85
C LEU A 67 2.82 -3.58 -1.77
N GLN A 68 3.11 -2.93 -2.88
CA GLN A 68 3.24 -1.45 -2.96
C GLN A 68 1.93 -0.75 -2.59
N LEU A 69 0.78 -1.24 -3.07
CA LEU A 69 -0.52 -0.73 -2.66
C LEU A 69 -0.75 -0.90 -1.15
N ALA A 70 -0.43 -2.08 -0.60
CA ALA A 70 -0.56 -2.36 0.82
C ALA A 70 0.34 -1.45 1.68
N ALA A 71 1.59 -1.24 1.28
CA ALA A 71 2.53 -0.34 1.94
C ALA A 71 2.04 1.11 1.90
N ALA A 72 1.54 1.58 0.74
CA ALA A 72 0.96 2.91 0.59
C ALA A 72 -0.26 3.13 1.51
N MET A 73 -1.15 2.13 1.62
CA MET A 73 -2.29 2.17 2.54
C MET A 73 -1.85 2.25 4.00
N ARG A 74 -0.85 1.48 4.43
CA ARG A 74 -0.30 1.55 5.79
C ARG A 74 0.31 2.92 6.06
N ARG A 75 1.13 3.45 5.14
CA ARG A 75 1.71 4.79 5.25
C ARG A 75 0.64 5.88 5.36
N ARG A 76 -0.41 5.80 4.55
CA ARG A 76 -1.55 6.73 4.62
C ARG A 76 -2.28 6.63 5.95
N ALA A 77 -2.54 5.42 6.44
CA ALA A 77 -3.15 5.20 7.74
C ALA A 77 -2.34 5.85 8.88
N GLU A 78 -1.01 5.73 8.87
CA GLU A 78 -0.15 6.41 9.85
C GLU A 78 -0.24 7.94 9.76
N ARG A 79 -0.32 8.50 8.54
CA ARG A 79 -0.47 9.95 8.33
C ARG A 79 -1.82 10.50 8.81
N LEU A 80 -2.87 9.67 8.76
CA LEU A 80 -4.23 10.02 9.19
C LEU A 80 -4.43 9.86 10.70
N LYS A 81 -3.58 9.12 11.42
CA LYS A 81 -3.66 9.04 12.88
C LYS A 81 -3.36 10.41 13.50
N PRO A 82 -4.14 10.85 14.50
CA PRO A 82 -3.83 12.08 15.22
C PRO A 82 -2.46 11.93 15.88
N ARG A 83 -1.59 12.94 15.70
CA ARG A 83 -0.36 13.07 16.49
C ARG A 83 -0.77 13.21 17.96
N GLN A 84 -0.47 12.20 18.76
CA GLN A 84 -0.60 12.27 20.22
C GLN A 84 0.49 13.16 20.80
#